data_AF-A0A7S3ZMY2-F1
#
_entry.id   AF-A0A7S3ZMY2-F1
#
_cell.length_a   1.000
_cell.length_b   1.000
_cell.length_c   1.000
_cell.angle_alpha   90.00
_cell.angle_beta   90.00
_cell.angle_gamma   90.00
#
_symmetry.space_group_name_H-M   'P 1'
#
loop_
_entity.id
_entity.type
_entity.pdbx_description
1 polymer ?
#
loop_
_entity_poly.entity_id
_entity_poly.type
_entity_poly.pdbx_seq_one_letter_code
_entity_poly.pdbx_strand_id
1 'polypeptide(L)'
;DYSLLWEVQYENDYKIVKNTKTGDVHVLHQCGLNPPSNEDLPAYAKDGTMVEVPLTKIATTSTTYLAFLEMLGERKALKSYQSSFQYVSSPCLRKMHRDGLIEEKDAFADPPKIPDLEALGVQATFASSFGADEYKFIQMTDIDEQQPDAVLKGAEYVEYLGLYFNREKEASAAIQHIVDNYMCTQKAVEGVVKENEPVPVLWAQYWSGATCGDGSSGGWSVASANTWYAELIRAAGGSLIIPDVEAACES
;
A
#
# COMPACT_ATOMS: atom_id res chain seq x y z
N ASP A 1 3.87 11.75 -11.26
CA ASP A 1 5.00 10.81 -11.21
C ASP A 1 5.93 11.21 -10.09
N TYR A 2 5.51 10.82 -8.89
CA TYR A 2 6.26 10.90 -7.65
C TYR A 2 7.02 9.59 -7.40
N SER A 3 6.32 8.45 -7.48
CA SER A 3 6.84 7.10 -7.34
C SER A 3 7.85 6.78 -8.43
N LEU A 4 8.91 6.08 -8.05
CA LEU A 4 10.06 5.78 -8.90
C LEU A 4 10.27 4.28 -9.11
N LEU A 5 9.46 3.46 -8.44
CA LEU A 5 9.69 2.02 -8.31
C LEU A 5 8.82 1.17 -9.23
N TRP A 6 8.09 1.79 -10.16
CA TRP A 6 7.35 1.09 -11.20
C TRP A 6 7.25 1.91 -12.48
N GLU A 7 7.07 1.22 -13.59
CA GLU A 7 6.85 1.80 -14.92
C GLU A 7 5.74 1.04 -15.65
N VAL A 8 5.01 1.73 -16.53
CA VAL A 8 3.99 1.12 -17.38
C VAL A 8 4.23 1.48 -18.84
N GLN A 9 4.24 0.46 -19.70
CA GLN A 9 4.24 0.60 -21.15
C GLN A 9 2.85 0.21 -21.68
N TYR A 10 2.19 1.11 -22.39
CA TYR A 10 0.88 0.86 -22.99
C TYR A 10 1.04 0.35 -24.42
N GLU A 11 0.33 -0.72 -24.74
CA GLU A 11 0.18 -1.27 -26.08
C GLU A 11 -1.30 -1.20 -26.49
N ASN A 12 -1.65 -1.76 -27.66
CA ASN A 12 -3.01 -1.64 -28.19
C ASN A 12 -4.07 -2.29 -27.29
N ASP A 13 -3.85 -3.54 -26.88
CA ASP A 13 -4.81 -4.38 -26.16
C ASP A 13 -4.26 -4.96 -24.85
N TYR A 14 -3.05 -4.56 -24.47
CA TYR A 14 -2.44 -4.89 -23.19
C TYR A 14 -1.54 -3.74 -22.71
N LYS A 15 -1.09 -3.83 -21.46
CA LYS A 15 -0.08 -2.95 -20.87
C LYS A 15 0.92 -3.78 -20.08
N ILE A 16 2.19 -3.40 -20.12
CA ILE A 16 3.26 -4.06 -19.40
C ILE A 16 3.58 -3.20 -18.19
N VAL A 17 3.41 -3.76 -17.00
CA VAL A 17 3.73 -3.12 -15.72
C VAL A 17 5.00 -3.77 -15.19
N LYS A 18 6.03 -2.97 -14.93
CA LYS A 18 7.28 -3.46 -14.35
C LYS A 18 7.53 -2.80 -13.01
N ASN A 19 7.72 -3.61 -11.98
CA ASN A 19 8.23 -3.16 -10.70
C ASN A 19 9.75 -3.04 -10.81
N THR A 20 10.29 -1.81 -10.79
CA THR A 20 11.73 -1.57 -11.00
C THR A 20 12.55 -1.88 -9.76
N LYS A 21 11.91 -2.03 -8.59
CA LYS A 21 12.53 -2.45 -7.33
C LYS A 21 12.76 -3.97 -7.28
N THR A 22 11.77 -4.77 -7.65
CA THR A 22 11.83 -6.24 -7.58
C THR A 22 12.29 -6.88 -8.88
N GLY A 23 12.04 -6.20 -10.01
CA GLY A 23 12.22 -6.75 -11.35
C GLY A 23 11.00 -7.51 -11.87
N ASP A 24 9.91 -7.61 -11.09
CA ASP A 24 8.70 -8.30 -11.52
C ASP A 24 8.05 -7.58 -12.70
N VAL A 25 7.59 -8.36 -13.67
CA VAL A 25 6.91 -7.85 -14.87
C VAL A 25 5.56 -8.53 -15.00
N HIS A 26 4.50 -7.74 -15.09
CA HIS A 26 3.14 -8.19 -15.34
C HIS A 26 2.66 -7.67 -16.69
N VAL A 27 2.12 -8.57 -17.50
CA VAL A 27 1.48 -8.25 -18.78
C VAL A 27 -0.02 -8.27 -18.56
N LEU A 28 -0.61 -7.08 -18.46
CA LEU A 28 -2.03 -6.89 -18.17
C LEU A 28 -2.81 -6.86 -19.49
N HIS A 29 -3.53 -7.94 -19.81
CA HIS A 29 -4.32 -8.05 -21.05
C HIS A 29 -5.82 -7.94 -20.78
N GLN A 30 -6.58 -7.37 -21.72
CA GLN A 30 -8.02 -7.17 -21.53
C GLN A 30 -8.79 -8.50 -21.48
N CYS A 31 -9.74 -8.60 -20.55
CA CYS A 31 -10.62 -9.76 -20.44
C CYS A 31 -11.40 -10.01 -21.74
N GLY A 32 -11.52 -11.28 -22.12
CA GLY A 32 -12.18 -11.68 -23.36
C GLY A 32 -11.35 -11.50 -24.64
N LEU A 33 -10.10 -11.04 -24.52
CA LEU A 33 -9.09 -11.12 -25.59
C LEU A 33 -8.08 -12.23 -25.28
N ASN A 34 -7.45 -12.75 -26.34
CA ASN A 34 -6.32 -13.66 -26.15
C ASN A 34 -5.13 -12.85 -25.59
N PRO A 35 -4.35 -13.41 -24.66
CA PRO A 35 -3.12 -12.77 -24.21
C PRO A 35 -2.14 -12.60 -25.39
N PRO A 36 -1.29 -11.55 -25.38
CA PRO A 36 -0.27 -11.36 -26.41
C PRO A 36 0.69 -12.54 -26.46
N SER A 37 1.20 -12.85 -27.65
CA SER A 37 2.19 -13.92 -27.79
C SER A 37 3.57 -13.46 -27.31
N ASN A 38 4.44 -14.39 -26.92
CA ASN A 38 5.82 -14.07 -26.52
C ASN A 38 6.65 -13.41 -27.65
N GLU A 39 6.20 -13.47 -28.90
CA GLU A 39 6.85 -12.80 -30.04
C GLU A 39 6.49 -11.31 -30.09
N ASP A 40 5.31 -10.94 -29.61
CA ASP A 40 4.82 -9.56 -29.56
C ASP A 40 5.38 -8.79 -28.36
N LEU A 41 5.93 -9.50 -27.36
CA LEU A 41 6.46 -8.91 -26.14
C LEU A 41 7.93 -8.48 -26.28
N PRO A 42 8.30 -7.33 -25.68
CA PRO A 42 9.71 -6.95 -25.56
C PRO A 42 10.47 -7.99 -24.72
N ALA A 43 11.78 -8.12 -24.94
CA ALA A 43 12.60 -9.18 -24.35
C ALA A 43 12.47 -9.28 -22.81
N TYR A 44 12.33 -8.14 -22.12
CA TYR A 44 12.21 -8.09 -20.67
C TYR A 44 10.85 -8.55 -20.14
N ALA A 45 9.83 -8.69 -20.99
CA ALA A 45 8.46 -9.04 -20.60
C ALA A 45 8.05 -10.46 -21.01
N LYS A 46 8.90 -11.20 -21.74
CA LYS A 46 8.57 -12.54 -22.27
C LYS A 46 8.30 -13.59 -21.18
N ASP A 47 8.94 -13.42 -20.03
CA ASP A 47 8.74 -14.26 -18.84
C ASP A 47 7.84 -13.56 -17.80
N GLY A 48 7.17 -12.48 -18.18
CA GLY A 48 6.26 -11.73 -17.31
C GLY A 48 5.00 -12.52 -17.01
N THR A 49 4.40 -12.24 -15.85
CA THR A 49 3.15 -12.88 -15.44
C THR A 49 1.99 -12.27 -16.22
N MET A 50 1.24 -13.12 -16.94
CA MET A 50 0.02 -12.72 -17.62
C MET A 50 -1.10 -12.50 -16.60
N VAL A 51 -1.72 -11.33 -16.63
CA VAL A 51 -2.84 -10.98 -15.76
C VAL A 51 -3.99 -10.46 -16.60
N GLU A 52 -5.14 -11.11 -16.49
CA GLU A 52 -6.36 -10.64 -17.14
C GLU A 52 -6.95 -9.46 -16.36
N VAL A 53 -7.21 -8.33 -17.02
CA VAL A 53 -7.76 -7.11 -16.42
C VAL A 53 -9.09 -6.71 -17.09
N PRO A 54 -10.03 -6.06 -16.35
CA PRO A 54 -9.91 -5.65 -14.96
C PRO A 54 -10.05 -6.81 -13.97
N LEU A 55 -9.31 -6.76 -12.87
CA LEU A 55 -9.51 -7.67 -11.73
C LEU A 55 -10.88 -7.42 -11.10
N THR A 56 -11.57 -8.49 -10.74
CA THR A 56 -12.92 -8.45 -10.13
C THR A 56 -12.99 -9.17 -8.79
N LYS A 57 -11.95 -9.93 -8.43
CA LYS A 57 -11.82 -10.65 -7.17
C LYS A 57 -10.37 -10.61 -6.70
N ILE A 58 -10.10 -9.88 -5.63
CA ILE A 58 -8.75 -9.69 -5.09
C ILE A 58 -8.71 -9.91 -3.59
N ALA A 59 -7.50 -10.09 -3.07
CA ALA A 59 -7.20 -9.97 -1.65
C ALA A 59 -6.12 -8.91 -1.41
N THR A 60 -5.97 -8.46 -0.16
CA THR A 60 -4.85 -7.60 0.22
C THR A 60 -4.48 -7.75 1.70
N THR A 61 -3.23 -7.49 2.06
CA THR A 61 -2.73 -7.51 3.45
C THR A 61 -2.70 -6.14 4.14
N SER A 62 -2.86 -5.04 3.40
CA SER A 62 -2.62 -3.68 3.93
C SER A 62 -3.89 -2.82 3.99
N THR A 63 -4.08 -2.10 5.10
CA THR A 63 -5.15 -1.09 5.22
C THR A 63 -4.94 0.11 4.29
N THR A 64 -3.70 0.38 3.87
CA THR A 64 -3.40 1.40 2.85
C THR A 64 -4.08 1.05 1.53
N TYR A 65 -4.00 -0.21 1.09
CA TYR A 65 -4.56 -0.61 -0.21
C TYR A 65 -6.08 -0.70 -0.15
N LEU A 66 -6.67 -0.90 1.04
CA LEU A 66 -8.12 -0.75 1.24
C LEU A 66 -8.58 0.66 0.89
N ALA A 67 -7.85 1.70 1.32
CA ALA A 67 -8.18 3.08 0.99
C ALA A 67 -8.08 3.34 -0.52
N PHE A 68 -7.06 2.79 -1.20
CA PHE A 68 -6.93 2.89 -2.65
C PHE A 68 -8.11 2.23 -3.38
N LEU A 69 -8.55 1.04 -2.95
CA LEU A 69 -9.75 0.41 -3.51
C LEU A 69 -11.00 1.28 -3.35
N GLU A 70 -11.14 2.03 -2.26
CA GLU A 70 -12.24 2.97 -2.09
C GLU A 70 -12.14 4.17 -3.05
N MET A 71 -10.93 4.72 -3.23
CA MET A 71 -10.67 5.81 -4.17
C MET A 71 -10.98 5.41 -5.63
N LEU A 72 -10.63 4.18 -6.00
CA LEU A 72 -10.89 3.61 -7.33
C LEU A 72 -12.35 3.17 -7.52
N GLY A 73 -13.16 3.14 -6.45
CA GLY A 73 -14.54 2.65 -6.48
C GLY A 73 -14.67 1.12 -6.54
N GLU A 74 -13.60 0.38 -6.27
CA GLU A 74 -13.47 -1.08 -6.48
C GLU A 74 -13.62 -1.91 -5.21
N ARG A 75 -14.28 -1.38 -4.17
CA ARG A 75 -14.60 -2.12 -2.93
C ARG A 75 -15.19 -3.50 -3.16
N LYS A 76 -16.04 -3.66 -4.20
CA LYS A 76 -16.70 -4.93 -4.52
C LYS A 76 -15.74 -6.02 -4.99
N ALA A 77 -14.57 -5.64 -5.49
CA ALA A 77 -13.54 -6.58 -5.91
C ALA A 77 -12.83 -7.24 -4.72
N LEU A 78 -12.81 -6.59 -3.54
CA LEU A 78 -12.22 -7.16 -2.34
C LEU A 78 -13.03 -8.39 -1.89
N LYS A 79 -12.40 -9.57 -1.94
CA LYS A 79 -12.97 -10.83 -1.43
C LYS A 79 -12.34 -11.28 -0.14
N SER A 80 -11.10 -10.86 0.12
CA SER A 80 -10.50 -11.09 1.43
C SER A 80 -9.52 -9.99 1.86
N TYR A 81 -9.55 -9.67 3.15
CA TYR A 81 -8.48 -8.94 3.81
C TYR A 81 -7.61 -9.93 4.58
N GLN A 82 -6.34 -10.03 4.20
CA GLN A 82 -5.36 -10.98 4.76
C GLN A 82 -4.77 -10.48 6.10
N SER A 83 -5.61 -9.85 6.91
CA SER A 83 -5.34 -9.45 8.29
C SER A 83 -6.68 -9.21 9.00
N SER A 84 -6.64 -8.84 10.27
CA SER A 84 -7.83 -8.69 11.11
C SER A 84 -8.64 -7.44 10.76
N PHE A 85 -9.96 -7.58 10.58
CA PHE A 85 -10.84 -6.44 10.30
C PHE A 85 -10.94 -5.41 11.44
N GLN A 86 -10.37 -5.70 12.62
CA GLN A 86 -10.29 -4.74 13.73
C GLN A 86 -9.50 -3.48 13.36
N TYR A 87 -8.55 -3.59 12.42
CA TYR A 87 -7.73 -2.46 11.94
C TYR A 87 -8.40 -1.64 10.83
N VAL A 88 -9.52 -2.10 10.29
CA VAL A 88 -10.20 -1.44 9.17
C VAL A 88 -11.08 -0.31 9.68
N SER A 89 -10.79 0.92 9.27
CA SER A 89 -11.54 2.12 9.67
C SER A 89 -12.79 2.38 8.82
N SER A 90 -12.82 1.90 7.57
CA SER A 90 -13.93 2.16 6.63
C SER A 90 -15.25 1.53 7.08
N PRO A 91 -16.30 2.32 7.36
CA PRO A 91 -17.61 1.79 7.73
C PRO A 91 -18.25 0.93 6.64
N CYS A 92 -17.98 1.26 5.37
CA CYS A 92 -18.48 0.54 4.21
C CYS A 92 -17.88 -0.86 4.13
N LEU A 93 -16.54 -0.97 4.23
CA LEU A 93 -15.85 -2.27 4.21
C LEU A 93 -16.22 -3.11 5.43
N ARG A 94 -16.31 -2.51 6.61
CA ARG A 94 -16.80 -3.22 7.82
C ARG A 94 -18.22 -3.74 7.65
N LYS A 95 -19.10 -3.00 6.97
CA LYS A 95 -20.45 -3.49 6.66
C LYS A 95 -20.38 -4.68 5.70
N MET A 96 -19.62 -4.58 4.62
CA MET A 96 -19.46 -5.66 3.63
C MET A 96 -18.92 -6.95 4.28
N HIS A 97 -17.94 -6.83 5.19
CA HIS A 97 -17.45 -7.96 5.96
C HIS A 97 -18.54 -8.58 6.86
N ARG A 98 -19.28 -7.78 7.63
CA ARG A 98 -20.40 -8.27 8.44
C ARG A 98 -21.51 -8.95 7.62
N ASP A 99 -21.70 -8.50 6.37
CA ASP A 99 -22.66 -9.09 5.43
C ASP A 99 -22.12 -10.37 4.77
N GLY A 100 -20.89 -10.82 5.09
CA GLY A 100 -20.28 -12.02 4.51
C GLY A 100 -19.75 -11.83 3.08
N LEU A 101 -19.51 -10.60 2.65
CA LEU A 101 -19.01 -10.30 1.30
C LEU A 101 -17.47 -10.27 1.21
N ILE A 102 -16.80 -10.18 2.36
CA ILE A 102 -15.34 -10.14 2.47
C ILE A 102 -14.92 -11.06 3.62
N GLU A 103 -14.05 -12.02 3.31
CA GLU A 103 -13.43 -12.89 4.31
C GLU A 103 -12.24 -12.21 4.99
N GLU A 104 -12.02 -12.49 6.27
CA GLU A 104 -10.85 -12.02 7.02
C GLU A 104 -9.87 -13.18 7.27
N LYS A 105 -8.57 -12.91 7.20
CA LYS A 105 -7.55 -13.76 7.79
C LYS A 105 -7.26 -13.23 9.19
N ASP A 106 -7.82 -13.90 10.19
CA ASP A 106 -7.63 -13.52 11.59
C ASP A 106 -6.76 -14.56 12.31
N ALA A 107 -5.46 -14.27 12.37
CA ALA A 107 -4.49 -15.11 13.06
C ALA A 107 -4.68 -15.11 14.59
N PHE A 108 -5.44 -14.16 15.13
CA PHE A 108 -5.71 -14.04 16.56
C PHE A 108 -7.03 -14.68 16.98
N ALA A 109 -7.85 -15.15 16.02
CA ALA A 109 -9.05 -15.91 16.32
C ALA A 109 -8.71 -17.31 16.89
N ASP A 110 -9.64 -17.89 17.64
CA ASP A 110 -9.55 -19.26 18.16
C ASP A 110 -10.75 -20.10 17.68
N PRO A 111 -10.57 -21.01 16.69
CA PRO A 111 -9.33 -21.27 15.95
C PRO A 111 -8.98 -20.12 14.97
N PRO A 112 -7.71 -20.01 14.52
CA PRO A 112 -7.31 -19.02 13.53
C PRO A 112 -8.15 -19.14 12.26
N LYS A 113 -8.59 -18.00 11.74
CA LYS A 113 -9.34 -17.94 10.48
C LYS A 113 -8.37 -17.75 9.33
N ILE A 114 -8.33 -18.71 8.41
CA ILE A 114 -7.53 -18.64 7.20
C ILE A 114 -8.47 -18.91 6.02
N PRO A 115 -8.77 -17.89 5.19
CA PRO A 115 -9.66 -18.05 4.05
C PRO A 115 -8.98 -18.82 2.92
N ASP A 116 -9.74 -19.67 2.24
CA ASP A 116 -9.30 -20.34 1.01
C ASP A 116 -9.43 -19.37 -0.17
N LEU A 117 -8.33 -18.69 -0.51
CA LEU A 117 -8.30 -17.68 -1.57
C LEU A 117 -8.55 -18.27 -2.96
N GLU A 118 -8.18 -19.53 -3.19
CA GLU A 118 -8.47 -20.23 -4.44
C GLU A 118 -9.97 -20.51 -4.57
N ALA A 119 -10.61 -21.02 -3.51
CA ALA A 119 -12.06 -21.25 -3.50
C ALA A 119 -12.88 -19.95 -3.63
N LEU A 120 -12.38 -18.84 -3.10
CA LEU A 120 -12.98 -17.51 -3.32
C LEU A 120 -12.84 -17.02 -4.77
N GLY A 121 -11.95 -17.64 -5.55
CA GLY A 121 -11.61 -17.25 -6.91
C GLY A 121 -10.79 -15.96 -6.95
N VAL A 122 -9.92 -15.74 -5.96
CA VAL A 122 -9.02 -14.59 -5.94
C VAL A 122 -8.08 -14.65 -7.15
N GLN A 123 -8.01 -13.53 -7.87
CA GLN A 123 -7.21 -13.39 -9.08
C GLN A 123 -5.81 -12.84 -8.78
N ALA A 124 -5.69 -12.02 -7.73
CA ALA A 124 -4.42 -11.50 -7.22
C ALA A 124 -4.52 -11.09 -5.74
N THR A 125 -3.40 -11.14 -5.03
CA THR A 125 -3.27 -10.62 -3.67
C THR A 125 -2.23 -9.50 -3.63
N PHE A 126 -2.68 -8.27 -3.37
CA PHE A 126 -1.77 -7.11 -3.24
C PHE A 126 -1.21 -7.02 -1.83
N ALA A 127 0.10 -7.14 -1.71
CA ALA A 127 0.81 -7.12 -0.43
C ALA A 127 2.19 -6.47 -0.57
N SER A 128 2.74 -5.94 0.51
CA SER A 128 4.17 -5.60 0.57
C SER A 128 5.04 -6.86 0.61
N SER A 129 6.36 -6.71 0.64
CA SER A 129 7.31 -7.82 0.81
C SER A 129 7.02 -8.75 2.01
N PHE A 130 6.38 -8.23 3.06
CA PHE A 130 5.93 -9.02 4.22
C PHE A 130 4.85 -10.08 3.92
N GLY A 131 4.20 -10.05 2.75
CA GLY A 131 3.20 -11.03 2.32
C GLY A 131 3.61 -11.80 1.07
N ALA A 132 4.91 -12.02 0.87
CA ALA A 132 5.46 -12.66 -0.32
C ALA A 132 5.00 -14.13 -0.52
N ASP A 133 4.46 -14.77 0.53
CA ASP A 133 3.90 -16.11 0.52
C ASP A 133 2.38 -16.14 0.23
N GLU A 134 1.74 -14.98 0.07
CA GLU A 134 0.31 -14.90 -0.23
C GLU A 134 -0.05 -15.46 -1.61
N TYR A 135 -1.26 -16.03 -1.73
CA TYR A 135 -1.74 -16.63 -2.98
C TYR A 135 -1.81 -15.61 -4.12
N LYS A 136 -1.17 -15.90 -5.26
CA LYS A 136 -1.08 -14.99 -6.44
C LYS A 136 -0.63 -13.58 -6.03
N PHE A 137 0.45 -13.53 -5.26
CA PHE A 137 1.06 -12.31 -4.77
C PHE A 137 1.44 -11.33 -5.89
N ILE A 138 1.09 -10.07 -5.71
CA ILE A 138 1.56 -8.92 -6.48
C ILE A 138 2.20 -7.95 -5.49
N GLN A 139 3.51 -7.72 -5.65
CA GLN A 139 4.24 -6.88 -4.71
C GLN A 139 3.93 -5.40 -4.90
N MET A 140 3.49 -4.78 -3.81
CA MET A 140 3.40 -3.34 -3.63
C MET A 140 4.70 -2.88 -2.94
N THR A 141 5.40 -1.95 -3.55
CA THR A 141 6.69 -1.41 -3.07
C THR A 141 6.58 0.02 -2.56
N ASP A 142 5.38 0.45 -2.17
CA ASP A 142 5.11 1.78 -1.59
C ASP A 142 5.93 2.02 -0.31
N ILE A 143 6.16 0.98 0.48
CA ILE A 143 6.98 1.05 1.69
C ILE A 143 8.49 1.13 1.42
N ASP A 144 8.92 0.85 0.19
CA ASP A 144 10.33 0.93 -0.24
C ASP A 144 10.70 2.33 -0.75
N GLU A 145 9.71 3.22 -0.94
CA GLU A 145 9.93 4.58 -1.42
C GLU A 145 10.75 5.39 -0.41
N GLN A 146 11.93 5.83 -0.84
CA GLN A 146 12.90 6.50 0.03
C GLN A 146 12.69 8.01 0.06
N GLN A 147 13.09 8.62 1.18
CA GLN A 147 13.14 10.08 1.37
C GLN A 147 14.16 10.77 0.44
N PRO A 148 13.98 12.08 0.14
CA PRO A 148 12.82 12.91 0.48
C PRO A 148 11.56 12.53 -0.32
N ASP A 149 10.40 13.06 0.07
CA ASP A 149 9.13 12.98 -0.67
C ASP A 149 8.45 11.59 -0.68
N ALA A 150 8.75 10.76 0.33
CA ALA A 150 8.19 9.41 0.44
C ALA A 150 6.66 9.41 0.59
N VAL A 151 6.07 10.49 1.13
CA VAL A 151 4.61 10.57 1.35
C VAL A 151 3.87 10.55 0.02
N LEU A 152 4.23 11.45 -0.92
CA LEU A 152 3.56 11.51 -2.22
C LEU A 152 3.96 10.35 -3.13
N LYS A 153 5.20 9.85 -3.02
CA LYS A 153 5.64 8.61 -3.66
C LYS A 153 4.76 7.41 -3.28
N GLY A 154 4.53 7.21 -1.98
CA GLY A 154 3.66 6.13 -1.50
C GLY A 154 2.20 6.34 -1.89
N ALA A 155 1.70 7.58 -1.88
CA ALA A 155 0.34 7.89 -2.28
C ALA A 155 0.04 7.56 -3.76
N GLU A 156 1.04 7.68 -4.63
CA GLU A 156 0.88 7.41 -6.07
C GLU A 156 0.68 5.92 -6.40
N TYR A 157 0.87 4.99 -5.44
CA TYR A 157 0.55 3.57 -5.65
C TYR A 157 -0.95 3.29 -5.85
N VAL A 158 -1.83 4.28 -5.63
CA VAL A 158 -3.21 4.22 -6.13
C VAL A 158 -3.26 4.07 -7.65
N GLU A 159 -2.32 4.66 -8.39
CA GLU A 159 -2.18 4.51 -9.84
C GLU A 159 -1.69 3.12 -10.22
N TYR A 160 -0.65 2.63 -9.52
CA TYR A 160 -0.17 1.25 -9.70
C TYR A 160 -1.30 0.22 -9.52
N LEU A 161 -2.10 0.36 -8.45
CA LEU A 161 -3.27 -0.50 -8.23
C LEU A 161 -4.34 -0.28 -9.32
N GLY A 162 -4.57 0.97 -9.73
CA GLY A 162 -5.54 1.35 -10.77
C GLY A 162 -5.29 0.68 -12.12
N LEU A 163 -4.03 0.38 -12.46
CA LEU A 163 -3.67 -0.35 -13.68
C LEU A 163 -4.36 -1.72 -13.75
N TYR A 164 -4.48 -2.44 -12.62
CA TYR A 164 -5.09 -3.77 -12.59
C TYR A 164 -6.62 -3.75 -12.68
N PHE A 165 -7.25 -2.59 -12.49
CA PHE A 165 -8.70 -2.41 -12.55
C PHE A 165 -9.17 -1.66 -13.79
N ASN A 166 -8.26 -1.24 -14.69
CA ASN A 166 -8.55 -0.29 -15.77
C ASN A 166 -9.21 1.00 -15.25
N ARG A 167 -8.67 1.52 -14.15
CA ARG A 167 -9.16 2.71 -13.41
C ARG A 167 -8.15 3.84 -13.42
N GLU A 168 -7.33 3.96 -14.46
CA GLU A 168 -6.27 4.97 -14.57
C GLU A 168 -6.84 6.39 -14.43
N LYS A 169 -8.00 6.66 -15.03
CA LYS A 169 -8.66 7.96 -14.90
C LYS A 169 -9.03 8.29 -13.45
N GLU A 170 -9.65 7.34 -12.75
CA GLU A 170 -10.03 7.49 -11.35
C GLU A 170 -8.78 7.59 -10.45
N ALA A 171 -7.74 6.83 -10.75
CA ALA A 171 -6.48 6.85 -10.01
C ALA A 171 -5.74 8.18 -10.15
N SER A 172 -5.61 8.69 -11.39
CA SER A 172 -4.99 9.99 -11.65
C SER A 172 -5.80 11.14 -11.02
N ALA A 173 -7.12 11.04 -10.97
CA ALA A 173 -7.95 11.99 -10.24
C ALA A 173 -7.73 11.91 -8.72
N ALA A 174 -7.59 10.70 -8.17
CA ALA A 174 -7.34 10.48 -6.75
C ALA A 174 -5.98 11.04 -6.32
N ILE A 175 -4.89 10.75 -7.05
CA ILE A 175 -3.57 11.28 -6.71
C ILE A 175 -3.52 12.81 -6.86
N GLN A 176 -4.14 13.38 -7.90
CA GLN A 176 -4.21 14.83 -8.06
C GLN A 176 -4.90 15.48 -6.86
N HIS A 177 -6.01 14.90 -6.39
CA HIS A 177 -6.70 15.41 -5.21
C HIS A 177 -5.84 15.33 -3.93
N ILE A 178 -5.08 14.24 -3.76
CA ILE A 178 -4.15 14.07 -2.63
C ILE A 178 -3.05 15.13 -2.69
N VAL A 179 -2.43 15.34 -3.86
CA VAL A 179 -1.39 16.33 -4.08
C VAL A 179 -1.92 17.74 -3.79
N ASP A 180 -3.08 18.10 -4.33
CA ASP A 180 -3.69 19.41 -4.12
C ASP A 180 -3.94 19.67 -2.63
N ASN A 181 -4.47 18.69 -1.90
CA ASN A 181 -4.71 18.80 -0.46
C ASN A 181 -3.40 18.91 0.33
N TYR A 182 -2.38 18.13 -0.02
CA TYR A 182 -1.08 18.15 0.65
C TYR A 182 -0.39 19.51 0.47
N MET A 183 -0.32 19.99 -0.78
CA MET A 183 0.28 21.29 -1.11
C MET A 183 -0.51 22.47 -0.51
N CYS A 184 -1.84 22.40 -0.52
CA CYS A 184 -2.69 23.40 0.12
C CYS A 184 -2.42 23.48 1.63
N THR A 185 -2.30 22.33 2.29
CA THR A 185 -2.02 22.25 3.73
C THR A 185 -0.65 22.82 4.06
N GLN A 186 0.40 22.42 3.34
CA GLN A 186 1.74 22.98 3.52
C GLN A 186 1.75 24.51 3.39
N LYS A 187 1.12 25.03 2.34
CA LYS A 187 1.02 26.48 2.13
C LYS A 187 0.26 27.20 3.25
N ALA A 188 -0.80 26.60 3.78
CA ALA A 188 -1.53 27.16 4.90
C ALA A 188 -0.67 27.22 6.18
N VAL A 189 0.12 26.18 6.42
CA VAL A 189 1.04 26.07 7.57
C VAL A 189 2.19 27.07 7.47
N GLU A 190 2.76 27.33 6.29
CA GLU A 190 3.80 28.36 6.09
C GLU A 190 3.36 29.75 6.58
N GLY A 191 2.07 30.05 6.51
CA GLY A 191 1.51 31.30 7.03
C GLY A 191 1.51 31.38 8.57
N VAL A 192 1.47 30.24 9.27
CA VAL A 192 1.37 30.14 10.73
C VAL A 192 2.75 29.99 11.39
N VAL A 193 3.65 29.20 10.79
CA VAL A 193 4.97 28.87 11.35
C VAL A 193 5.97 30.03 11.21
N LYS A 194 5.73 31.01 10.34
CA LYS A 194 6.58 32.22 10.29
C LYS A 194 6.60 33.03 11.58
N GLU A 195 5.58 32.86 12.41
CA GLU A 195 5.40 33.62 13.65
C GLU A 195 5.83 32.82 14.90
N ASN A 196 6.12 31.52 14.78
CA ASN A 196 6.38 30.63 15.91
C ASN A 196 7.42 29.55 15.59
N GLU A 197 8.22 29.15 16.57
CA GLU A 197 9.11 27.99 16.43
C GLU A 197 8.31 26.71 16.12
N PRO A 198 8.84 25.77 15.30
CA PRO A 198 8.17 24.52 15.00
C PRO A 198 7.84 23.72 16.28
N VAL A 199 6.62 23.20 16.38
CA VAL A 199 6.22 22.36 17.52
C VAL A 199 7.02 21.06 17.50
N PRO A 200 7.75 20.70 18.58
CA PRO A 200 8.46 19.43 18.63
C PRO A 200 7.45 18.28 18.81
N VAL A 201 7.57 17.25 17.96
CA VAL A 201 6.66 16.10 17.91
C VAL A 201 7.46 14.82 18.12
N LEU A 202 7.04 13.99 19.08
CA LEU A 202 7.56 12.64 19.27
C LEU A 202 6.66 11.64 18.53
N TRP A 203 7.25 10.85 17.63
CA TRP A 203 6.57 9.69 17.04
C TRP A 203 6.97 8.43 17.78
N ALA A 204 6.00 7.78 18.42
CA ALA A 204 6.22 6.60 19.25
C ALA A 204 5.09 5.59 19.11
N GLN A 205 5.43 4.31 19.19
CA GLN A 205 4.53 3.18 19.19
C GLN A 205 4.86 2.26 20.36
N TYR A 206 3.85 1.82 21.11
CA TYR A 206 4.03 0.77 22.09
C TYR A 206 3.85 -0.59 21.43
N TRP A 207 4.79 -1.50 21.65
CA TRP A 207 4.73 -2.87 21.19
C TRP A 207 4.81 -3.79 22.41
N SER A 208 3.71 -4.48 22.74
CA SER A 208 3.62 -5.32 23.94
C SER A 208 4.39 -6.64 23.83
N GLY A 209 4.66 -7.13 22.61
CA GLY A 209 5.38 -8.39 22.37
C GLY A 209 6.90 -8.25 22.27
N ALA A 210 7.47 -7.10 22.62
CA ALA A 210 8.89 -6.80 22.42
C ALA A 210 9.65 -7.54 23.51
N THR A 211 10.79 -8.12 23.18
CA THR A 211 11.65 -8.78 24.16
C THR A 211 12.88 -7.92 24.36
N CYS A 212 13.05 -7.44 25.58
CA CYS A 212 14.18 -6.59 25.92
C CYS A 212 15.34 -7.44 26.45
N GLY A 213 16.58 -6.95 26.31
CA GLY A 213 17.78 -7.67 26.73
C GLY A 213 17.84 -7.98 28.23
N ASP A 214 17.05 -7.27 29.04
CA ASP A 214 16.88 -7.49 30.48
C ASP A 214 15.80 -8.53 30.84
N GLY A 215 15.17 -9.15 29.83
CA GLY A 215 14.10 -10.13 29.99
C GLY A 215 12.72 -9.53 30.24
N SER A 216 12.59 -8.20 30.23
CA SER A 216 11.27 -7.55 30.27
C SER A 216 10.54 -7.72 28.93
N SER A 217 9.21 -7.66 29.01
CA SER A 217 8.34 -7.71 27.84
C SER A 217 7.61 -6.38 27.67
N GLY A 218 7.47 -5.97 26.41
CA GLY A 218 6.84 -4.72 26.04
C GLY A 218 7.81 -3.55 26.03
N GLY A 219 7.66 -2.67 25.05
CA GLY A 219 8.55 -1.51 24.90
C GLY A 219 7.96 -0.43 24.01
N TRP A 220 8.49 0.77 24.14
CA TRP A 220 8.21 1.87 23.21
C TRP A 220 9.25 1.84 22.09
N SER A 221 8.76 1.70 20.86
CA SER A 221 9.51 2.05 19.66
C SER A 221 9.35 3.55 19.44
N VAL A 222 10.46 4.26 19.32
CA VAL A 222 10.51 5.70 19.03
C VAL A 222 11.24 5.91 17.71
N ALA A 223 10.86 6.94 16.97
CA ALA A 223 11.54 7.28 15.72
C ALA A 223 13.04 7.52 15.93
N SER A 224 13.88 6.70 15.30
CA SER A 224 15.36 6.80 15.41
C SER A 224 16.02 7.51 14.22
N ALA A 225 15.26 7.79 13.16
CA ALA A 225 15.74 8.44 11.95
C ALA A 225 14.60 9.20 11.23
N ASN A 226 14.97 10.01 10.24
CA ASN A 226 14.02 10.63 9.32
C ASN A 226 13.33 9.57 8.46
N THR A 227 12.00 9.54 8.48
CA THR A 227 11.17 8.67 7.63
C THR A 227 9.99 9.49 7.06
N TRP A 228 9.03 8.83 6.42
CA TRP A 228 7.79 9.45 5.93
C TRP A 228 7.02 10.24 7.01
N TYR A 229 7.02 9.82 8.28
CA TYR A 229 6.34 10.60 9.33
C TYR A 229 7.06 11.91 9.65
N ALA A 230 8.39 11.98 9.45
CA ALA A 230 9.14 13.23 9.60
C ALA A 230 8.71 14.26 8.54
N GLU A 231 8.43 13.79 7.33
CA GLU A 231 7.91 14.60 6.24
C GLU A 231 6.51 15.15 6.55
N LEU A 232 5.59 14.30 7.04
CA LEU A 232 4.25 14.74 7.46
C LEU A 232 4.30 15.73 8.62
N ILE A 233 5.13 15.47 9.63
CA ILE A 233 5.31 16.37 10.77
C ILE A 233 5.80 17.74 10.30
N ARG A 234 6.78 17.77 9.39
CA ARG A 234 7.29 19.01 8.80
C ARG A 234 6.24 19.73 7.98
N ALA A 235 5.47 19.00 7.16
CA ALA A 235 4.37 19.54 6.37
C ALA A 235 3.28 20.18 7.25
N ALA A 236 3.09 19.66 8.47
CA ALA A 236 2.19 20.21 9.49
C ALA A 236 2.83 21.34 10.33
N GLY A 237 4.09 21.72 10.07
CA GLY A 237 4.78 22.81 10.77
C GLY A 237 5.49 22.40 12.05
N GLY A 238 5.61 21.10 12.30
CA GLY A 238 6.34 20.56 13.44
C GLY A 238 7.79 20.20 13.11
N SER A 239 8.52 19.79 14.15
CA SER A 239 9.83 19.17 14.03
C SER A 239 9.80 17.80 14.71
N LEU A 240 10.30 16.76 14.03
CA LEU A 240 10.39 15.43 14.64
C LEU A 240 11.50 15.43 15.69
N ILE A 241 11.18 14.96 16.90
CA ILE A 241 12.17 14.62 17.93
C ILE A 241 12.81 13.29 17.54
N ILE A 242 14.12 13.30 17.33
CA ILE A 242 14.95 12.09 17.21
C ILE A 242 15.71 11.95 18.53
N PRO A 243 15.26 11.08 19.45
CA PRO A 243 15.94 10.88 20.72
C PRO A 243 17.28 10.16 20.52
N ASP A 244 18.28 10.59 21.28
CA ASP A 244 19.57 9.91 21.41
C ASP A 244 19.43 8.75 22.39
N VAL A 245 18.85 7.64 21.93
CA VAL A 245 18.63 6.42 22.71
C VAL A 245 19.14 5.20 21.95
N GLU A 246 19.96 4.39 22.60
CA GLU A 246 20.31 3.06 22.09
C GLU A 246 19.13 2.11 22.27
N ALA A 247 18.81 1.32 21.24
CA ALA A 247 17.75 0.33 21.31
C ALA A 247 18.09 -0.74 22.37
N ALA A 248 17.23 -0.87 23.38
CA ALA A 248 17.38 -1.86 24.46
C ALA A 248 16.52 -3.14 24.23
N CYS A 249 15.69 -3.13 23.19
CA CYS A 249 14.75 -4.20 22.87
C CYS A 249 14.79 -4.49 21.36
N GLU A 250 14.69 -5.76 21.00
CA GLU A 250 14.51 -6.19 19.61
C GLU A 250 13.01 -6.43 19.35
N SER A 251 12.56 -6.06 18.15
CA SER A 251 11.20 -6.27 17.65
C SER A 251 11.15 -7.38 16.62
#